data_AF-A0A5T2U2L2-F1
#
_entry.id   AF-A0A5T2U2L2-F1
#
_cell.length_a   1.000
_cell.length_b   1.000
_cell.length_c   1.000
_cell.angle_alpha   90.00
_cell.angle_beta   90.00
_cell.angle_gamma   90.00
#
_symmetry.space_group_name_H-M   'P 1'
#
loop_
_entity.id
_entity.type
_entity.pdbx_description
1 polymer ?
#
loop_
_entity_poly.entity_id
_entity_poly.type
_entity_poly.pdbx_seq_one_letter_code
_entity_poly.pdbx_strand_id
1 'polypeptide(L)'
;MYIIRGDIIHIFEIRADDMYTTIRNTALAMVTCFSYIAHASTHPPLIITRGTGGDASGATVIHDNWRHGTPDLVNLTDIPIDKIRPEKYSCVLIIGQGAIKEMLLANNASAILSGKTVGLYSHLIDQNTLRLLRQLQNKVRFNLFFTRS
;
A
#
# COMPACT_ATOMS: atom_id res chain seq x y z
N MET A 1 15.28 -2.62 -17.66
CA MET A 1 14.20 -1.63 -17.80
C MET A 1 12.87 -2.37 -17.82
N TYR A 2 12.19 -2.46 -16.68
CA TYR A 2 10.82 -3.01 -16.67
C TYR A 2 9.89 -1.91 -17.13
N ILE A 3 9.47 -1.98 -18.40
CA ILE A 3 8.41 -1.11 -18.89
C ILE A 3 7.11 -1.65 -18.29
N ILE A 4 6.70 -1.09 -17.15
CA ILE A 4 5.37 -1.35 -16.61
C ILE A 4 4.39 -0.53 -17.46
N ARG A 5 3.85 -1.14 -18.52
CA ARG A 5 2.70 -0.57 -19.24
C ARG A 5 1.43 -0.94 -18.46
N GLY A 6 0.84 0.01 -17.77
CA GLY A 6 -0.40 -0.14 -16.99
C GLY A 6 -0.70 1.11 -16.17
N ASP A 7 -1.91 1.20 -15.60
CA ASP A 7 -2.50 2.36 -14.90
C ASP A 7 -1.79 2.77 -13.58
N ILE A 8 -0.48 2.99 -13.64
CA ILE A 8 0.28 3.59 -12.56
C ILE A 8 0.16 5.10 -12.70
N ILE A 9 -0.42 5.74 -11.69
CA ILE A 9 -0.61 7.19 -11.66
C ILE A 9 0.71 7.88 -11.32
N HIS A 10 1.40 7.38 -10.28
CA HIS A 10 2.66 7.96 -9.82
C HIS A 10 3.65 6.87 -9.39
N ILE A 11 4.93 7.12 -9.65
CA ILE A 11 6.06 6.34 -9.16
C ILE A 11 6.92 7.26 -8.30
N PHE A 12 7.08 6.91 -7.03
CA PHE A 12 7.95 7.63 -6.10
C PHE A 12 9.17 6.76 -5.77
N GLU A 13 10.33 7.14 -6.30
CA GLU A 13 11.63 6.64 -5.86
C GLU A 13 12.11 7.51 -4.70
N ILE A 14 12.39 6.90 -3.55
CA ILE A 14 12.84 7.63 -2.36
C ILE A 14 14.27 7.22 -2.05
N ARG A 15 15.15 8.23 -1.96
CA ARG A 15 16.58 8.09 -1.67
C ARG A 15 16.87 8.57 -0.26
N ALA A 16 17.67 7.82 0.48
CA ALA A 16 18.35 8.32 1.67
C ALA A 16 19.64 7.53 1.92
N ASP A 17 20.56 8.11 2.69
CA ASP A 17 21.90 7.57 2.94
C ASP A 17 21.90 6.37 3.90
N ASP A 18 20.80 6.16 4.63
CA ASP A 18 20.59 5.02 5.52
C ASP A 18 19.15 4.47 5.45
N MET A 19 19.00 3.20 5.84
CA MET A 19 17.74 2.45 5.76
C MET A 19 16.63 3.06 6.63
N TYR A 20 16.97 3.59 7.81
CA TYR A 20 16.00 4.13 8.75
C TYR A 20 15.44 5.46 8.25
N THR A 21 16.30 6.36 7.77
CA THR A 21 15.91 7.62 7.14
C THR A 21 15.09 7.37 5.87
N THR A 22 15.45 6.34 5.09
CA THR A 22 14.70 5.95 3.89
C THR A 22 13.27 5.50 4.21
N ILE A 23 13.09 4.63 5.21
CA ILE A 23 11.76 4.19 5.67
C ILE A 23 10.96 5.37 6.21
N ARG A 24 11.57 6.22 7.04
CA ARG A 24 10.92 7.41 7.60
C ARG A 24 10.45 8.39 6.52
N ASN A 25 11.31 8.71 5.55
CA ASN A 25 10.97 9.62 4.46
C ASN A 25 9.89 9.03 3.56
N THR A 26 9.91 7.71 3.34
CA THR A 26 8.85 7.01 2.61
C THR A 26 7.52 7.05 3.36
N ALA A 27 7.54 6.78 4.66
CA ALA A 27 6.37 6.91 5.52
C ALA A 27 5.81 8.33 5.47
N LEU A 28 6.65 9.37 5.56
CA LEU A 28 6.22 10.77 5.48
C LEU A 28 5.62 11.15 4.13
N ALA A 29 6.21 10.69 3.02
CA ALA A 29 5.67 10.91 1.68
C ALA A 29 4.31 10.23 1.51
N MET A 30 4.19 8.98 1.93
CA MET A 30 2.94 8.23 1.88
C MET A 30 1.87 8.86 2.76
N VAL A 31 2.18 9.23 4.00
CA VAL A 31 1.28 9.95 4.90
C VAL A 31 0.82 11.24 4.24
N THR A 32 1.72 12.05 3.69
CA THR A 32 1.34 13.34 3.10
C THR A 32 0.45 13.18 1.88
N CYS A 33 0.80 12.30 0.94
CA CYS A 33 0.00 12.06 -0.26
C CYS A 33 -1.34 11.41 0.05
N PHE A 34 -1.36 10.34 0.84
CA PHE A 34 -2.57 9.54 1.04
C PHE A 34 -3.50 10.10 2.11
N SER A 35 -2.99 10.78 3.15
CA SER A 35 -3.89 11.44 4.11
C SER A 35 -4.69 12.57 3.46
N TYR A 36 -4.09 13.30 2.52
CA TYR A 36 -4.80 14.33 1.76
C TYR A 36 -5.82 13.74 0.80
N ILE A 37 -5.48 12.66 0.08
CA ILE A 37 -6.43 11.98 -0.80
C ILE A 37 -7.60 11.39 0.01
N ALA A 38 -7.31 10.79 1.17
CA ALA A 38 -8.32 10.24 2.06
C ALA A 38 -9.20 11.32 2.70
N HIS A 39 -8.68 12.54 2.94
CA HIS A 39 -9.45 13.65 3.52
C HIS A 39 -10.68 14.02 2.68
N ALA A 40 -10.61 13.86 1.36
CA ALA A 40 -11.75 14.11 0.47
C ALA A 40 -12.88 13.07 0.59
N SER A 41 -12.69 12.00 1.37
CA SER A 41 -13.65 10.92 1.55
C SER A 41 -14.20 10.86 2.97
N THR A 42 -15.47 10.47 3.10
CA THR A 42 -16.09 10.15 4.40
C THR A 42 -15.77 8.73 4.88
N HIS A 43 -15.15 7.91 4.03
CA HIS A 43 -14.76 6.54 4.37
C HIS A 43 -13.31 6.53 4.87
N PRO A 44 -13.01 5.81 5.97
CA PRO A 44 -11.65 5.74 6.47
C PRO A 44 -10.70 5.09 5.44
N PRO A 45 -9.41 5.45 5.46
CA PRO A 45 -8.38 4.72 4.74
C PRO A 45 -8.10 3.37 5.41
N LEU A 46 -7.63 2.40 4.62
CA LEU A 46 -7.16 1.10 5.09
C LEU A 46 -5.67 0.95 4.83
N ILE A 47 -4.90 0.57 5.84
CA ILE A 47 -3.50 0.14 5.74
C ILE A 47 -3.44 -1.37 5.93
N ILE A 48 -2.87 -2.09 4.97
CA ILE A 48 -2.69 -3.54 4.99
C ILE A 48 -1.20 -3.85 5.05
N THR A 49 -0.80 -4.66 6.03
CA THR A 49 0.55 -5.21 6.14
C THR A 49 0.52 -6.71 6.47
N ARG A 50 1.68 -7.35 6.57
CA ARG A 50 1.81 -8.74 7.01
C ARG A 50 3.09 -8.96 7.81
N GLY A 51 2.97 -9.71 8.90
CA GLY A 51 4.10 -10.17 9.70
C GLY A 51 4.45 -9.20 10.83
N THR A 52 5.64 -9.37 11.40
CA THR A 52 6.13 -8.57 12.55
C THR A 52 7.44 -7.85 12.24
N GLY A 53 7.84 -7.81 10.96
CA GLY A 53 9.10 -7.23 10.51
C GLY A 53 9.06 -5.73 10.22
N GLY A 54 10.04 -5.26 9.44
CA GLY A 54 10.20 -3.85 9.08
C GLY A 54 8.98 -3.25 8.37
N ASP A 55 8.33 -3.99 7.47
CA ASP A 55 7.11 -3.55 6.78
C ASP A 55 5.95 -3.29 7.75
N ALA A 56 5.76 -4.18 8.73
CA ALA A 56 4.70 -4.04 9.74
C ALA A 56 4.98 -2.85 10.66
N SER A 57 6.25 -2.69 11.07
CA SER A 57 6.67 -1.53 11.86
C SER A 57 6.47 -0.22 11.08
N GLY A 58 6.83 -0.20 9.79
CA GLY A 58 6.60 0.94 8.90
C GLY A 58 5.11 1.27 8.74
N ALA A 59 4.26 0.25 8.63
CA ALA A 59 2.81 0.42 8.58
C ALA A 59 2.25 1.07 9.85
N THR A 60 2.74 0.67 11.03
CA THR A 60 2.39 1.30 12.32
C THR A 60 2.83 2.76 12.35
N VAL A 61 4.06 3.07 11.93
CA VAL A 61 4.54 4.47 11.87
C VAL A 61 3.65 5.31 10.94
N ILE A 62 3.26 4.79 9.78
CA ILE A 62 2.36 5.49 8.85
C ILE A 62 0.99 5.71 9.48
N HIS A 63 0.44 4.69 10.13
CA HIS A 63 -0.84 4.77 10.85
C HIS A 63 -0.79 5.86 11.93
N ASP A 64 0.24 5.86 12.77
CA ASP A 64 0.36 6.76 13.92
C ASP A 64 0.63 8.22 13.51
N ASN A 65 1.19 8.44 12.32
CA ASN A 65 1.47 9.77 11.78
C ASN A 65 0.37 10.25 10.81
N TRP A 66 -0.74 9.54 10.70
CA TRP A 66 -1.81 9.92 9.77
C TRP A 66 -2.44 11.27 10.16
N ARG A 67 -2.57 12.18 9.20
CA ARG A 67 -2.93 13.58 9.49
C ARG A 67 -4.42 13.89 9.46
N HIS A 68 -5.20 13.16 8.64
CA HIS A 68 -6.61 13.45 8.41
C HIS A 68 -7.44 12.17 8.51
N GLY A 69 -8.24 12.08 9.57
CA GLY A 69 -8.95 10.85 9.96
C GLY A 69 -8.03 9.82 10.59
N THR A 70 -8.58 8.65 10.90
CA THR A 70 -7.83 7.51 11.45
C THR A 70 -7.91 6.37 10.45
N PRO A 71 -6.78 5.92 9.88
CA PRO A 71 -6.77 4.73 9.04
C PRO A 71 -7.05 3.50 9.90
N ASP A 72 -7.75 2.51 9.36
CA ASP A 72 -7.71 1.18 9.94
C ASP A 72 -6.39 0.51 9.55
N LEU A 73 -5.74 -0.16 10.50
CA LEU A 73 -4.54 -0.97 10.26
C LEU A 73 -4.88 -2.45 10.39
N VAL A 74 -4.65 -3.21 9.32
CA VAL A 74 -4.89 -4.66 9.26
C VAL A 74 -3.58 -5.38 8.99
N ASN A 75 -3.22 -6.28 9.90
CA ASN A 75 -2.13 -7.22 9.70
C ASN A 75 -2.69 -8.58 9.23
N LEU A 76 -2.34 -9.00 8.02
CA LEU A 76 -2.83 -10.24 7.42
C LEU A 76 -2.31 -11.51 8.11
N THR A 77 -1.34 -11.39 9.02
CA THR A 77 -0.97 -12.51 9.91
C THR A 77 -2.09 -12.82 10.89
N ASP A 78 -2.80 -11.80 11.37
CA ASP A 78 -3.78 -11.92 12.44
C ASP A 78 -5.21 -11.93 11.90
N ILE A 79 -5.46 -11.17 10.83
CA ILE A 79 -6.77 -11.02 10.22
C ILE A 79 -6.70 -11.49 8.76
N PRO A 80 -7.33 -12.64 8.44
CA PRO A 80 -7.45 -13.11 7.06
C PRO A 80 -8.09 -12.07 6.13
N ILE A 81 -7.61 -12.03 4.88
CA ILE A 81 -8.00 -11.06 3.85
C ILE A 81 -9.50 -11.11 3.48
N ASP A 82 -10.15 -12.27 3.64
CA ASP A 82 -11.58 -12.48 3.41
C ASP A 82 -12.46 -11.82 4.48
N LYS A 83 -11.89 -11.50 5.65
CA LYS A 83 -12.59 -10.77 6.72
C LYS A 83 -12.57 -9.25 6.54
N ILE A 84 -11.79 -8.74 5.59
CA ILE A 84 -11.78 -7.32 5.25
C ILE A 84 -13.07 -6.98 4.51
N ARG A 85 -13.80 -5.98 4.99
CA ARG A 85 -15.03 -5.46 4.39
C ARG A 85 -14.71 -4.33 3.39
N PRO A 86 -14.66 -4.59 2.07
CA PRO A 86 -14.15 -3.61 1.10
C PRO A 86 -14.93 -2.30 1.06
N GLU A 87 -16.24 -2.36 1.31
CA GLU A 87 -17.17 -1.24 1.25
C GLU A 87 -16.92 -0.16 2.31
N LYS A 88 -16.19 -0.49 3.38
CA LYS A 88 -15.84 0.47 4.43
C LYS A 88 -14.82 1.52 3.96
N TYR A 89 -14.08 1.23 2.89
CA TYR A 89 -12.87 1.98 2.55
C TYR A 89 -12.94 2.59 1.16
N SER A 90 -12.48 3.84 1.02
CA SER A 90 -12.30 4.52 -0.27
C SER A 90 -10.84 4.51 -0.74
N CYS A 91 -9.93 4.19 0.16
CA CYS A 91 -8.50 4.28 -0.01
C CYS A 91 -7.81 3.08 0.66
N VAL A 92 -6.87 2.44 -0.04
CA VAL A 92 -6.14 1.25 0.46
C VAL A 92 -4.65 1.42 0.25
N LEU A 93 -3.87 1.21 1.29
CA LEU A 93 -2.42 1.25 1.29
C LEU A 93 -1.89 -0.14 1.65
N ILE A 94 -1.21 -0.80 0.71
CA ILE A 94 -0.62 -2.12 0.91
C ILE A 94 0.88 -1.94 1.13
N ILE A 95 1.36 -2.38 2.29
CA ILE A 95 2.73 -2.16 2.76
C ILE A 95 3.43 -3.50 2.93
N GLY A 96 4.47 -3.69 2.13
CA GLY A 96 5.39 -4.81 2.25
C GLY A 96 5.10 -5.97 1.32
N GLN A 97 6.16 -6.71 0.98
CA GLN A 97 6.10 -7.84 0.05
C GLN A 97 5.19 -8.96 0.54
N GLY A 98 5.14 -9.17 1.87
CA GLY A 98 4.25 -10.15 2.48
C GLY A 98 2.77 -9.85 2.21
N ALA A 99 2.35 -8.59 2.35
CA ALA A 99 0.98 -8.18 2.08
C ALA A 99 0.66 -8.22 0.58
N ILE A 100 1.59 -7.80 -0.27
CA ILE A 100 1.46 -7.87 -1.73
C ILE A 100 1.25 -9.31 -2.20
N LYS A 101 2.01 -10.27 -1.64
CA LYS A 101 1.86 -11.69 -1.95
C LYS A 101 0.48 -12.22 -1.56
N GLU A 102 -0.03 -11.88 -0.38
CA GLU A 102 -1.38 -12.29 0.03
C GLU A 102 -2.46 -11.68 -0.87
N MET A 103 -2.35 -10.38 -1.19
CA MET A 103 -3.25 -9.72 -2.14
C MET A 103 -3.24 -10.37 -3.53
N LEU A 104 -2.08 -10.86 -3.99
CA LEU A 104 -1.96 -11.58 -5.25
C LEU A 104 -2.71 -12.92 -5.22
N LEU A 105 -2.64 -13.65 -4.11
CA LEU A 105 -3.25 -14.97 -3.93
C LEU A 105 -4.75 -14.89 -3.59
N ALA A 106 -5.23 -13.74 -3.14
CA ALA A 106 -6.61 -13.57 -2.71
C ALA A 106 -7.59 -13.46 -3.88
N ASN A 107 -8.61 -14.32 -3.88
CA ASN A 107 -9.66 -14.32 -4.90
C ASN A 107 -10.52 -13.03 -4.87
N ASN A 108 -10.58 -12.34 -3.73
CA ASN A 108 -11.35 -11.10 -3.54
C ASN A 108 -10.51 -9.82 -3.66
N ALA A 109 -9.23 -9.90 -4.06
CA ALA A 109 -8.35 -8.73 -4.16
C ALA A 109 -8.92 -7.62 -5.04
N SER A 110 -9.54 -7.97 -6.17
CA SER A 110 -10.18 -6.99 -7.05
C SER A 110 -11.38 -6.31 -6.38
N ALA A 111 -12.13 -7.00 -5.52
CA ALA A 111 -13.24 -6.38 -4.78
C ALA A 111 -12.72 -5.43 -3.70
N ILE A 112 -11.63 -5.82 -3.03
CA ILE A 112 -10.93 -4.96 -2.07
C ILE A 112 -10.44 -3.68 -2.75
N LEU A 113 -9.89 -3.75 -3.97
CA LEU A 113 -9.15 -2.64 -4.56
C LEU A 113 -9.89 -1.83 -5.64
N SER A 114 -10.85 -2.42 -6.35
CA SER A 114 -11.54 -1.75 -7.46
C SER A 114 -12.31 -0.51 -6.99
N GLY A 115 -12.24 0.56 -7.78
CA GLY A 115 -12.88 1.84 -7.51
C GLY A 115 -12.22 2.67 -6.39
N LYS A 116 -11.12 2.20 -5.80
CA LYS A 116 -10.43 2.86 -4.69
C LYS A 116 -9.13 3.51 -5.15
N THR A 117 -8.67 4.52 -4.40
CA THR A 117 -7.28 4.97 -4.51
C THR A 117 -6.39 3.93 -3.85
N VAL A 118 -5.46 3.34 -4.60
CA VAL A 118 -4.57 2.30 -4.09
C VAL A 118 -3.11 2.77 -4.08
N GLY A 119 -2.46 2.61 -2.94
CA GLY A 119 -1.03 2.80 -2.75
C GLY A 119 -0.34 1.47 -2.48
N LEU A 120 0.79 1.23 -3.14
CA LEU A 120 1.64 0.06 -2.93
C LEU A 120 3.01 0.52 -2.47
N TYR A 121 3.46 0.03 -1.33
CA TYR A 121 4.84 0.17 -0.89
C TYR A 121 5.53 -1.19 -0.82
N SER A 122 6.72 -1.25 -1.39
CA SER A 122 7.65 -2.35 -1.20
C SER A 122 9.07 -1.82 -1.21
N HIS A 123 9.91 -2.35 -0.33
CA HIS A 123 11.35 -2.05 -0.32
C HIS A 123 12.02 -2.32 -1.68
N LEU A 124 11.59 -3.37 -2.37
CA LEU A 124 12.03 -3.72 -3.71
C LEU A 124 10.83 -4.12 -4.57
N ILE A 125 10.81 -3.69 -5.83
CA ILE A 125 9.84 -4.20 -6.81
C ILE A 125 10.22 -5.65 -7.15
N ASP A 126 9.54 -6.59 -6.52
CA ASP A 126 9.74 -8.02 -6.73
C ASP A 126 8.76 -8.60 -7.77
N GLN A 127 8.91 -9.89 -8.06
CA GLN A 127 8.06 -10.58 -9.02
C GLN A 127 6.59 -10.60 -8.60
N ASN A 128 6.28 -10.67 -7.30
CA ASN A 128 4.90 -10.66 -6.81
C ASN A 128 4.24 -9.30 -7.04
N THR A 129 4.98 -8.22 -6.79
CA THR A 129 4.55 -6.84 -7.08
C THR A 129 4.21 -6.70 -8.56
N LEU A 130 5.09 -7.14 -9.45
CA LEU A 130 4.83 -7.08 -10.90
C LEU A 130 3.64 -7.94 -11.33
N ARG A 131 3.46 -9.12 -10.73
CA ARG A 131 2.30 -10.00 -11.02
C ARG A 131 0.99 -9.38 -10.55
N LEU A 132 0.96 -8.79 -9.36
CA LEU A 132 -0.22 -8.11 -8.82
C LEU A 132 -0.64 -6.94 -9.71
N LEU A 133 0.33 -6.10 -10.09
CA LEU A 133 0.10 -4.96 -10.98
C LEU A 133 -0.47 -5.42 -12.34
N ARG A 134 0.03 -6.53 -12.91
CA ARG A 134 -0.51 -7.09 -14.15
C ARG A 134 -1.91 -7.70 -13.98
N GLN A 135 -2.16 -8.42 -12.90
CA GLN A 135 -3.46 -9.06 -12.63
C GLN A 135 -4.59 -8.03 -12.45
N LEU A 136 -4.26 -6.86 -11.90
CA LEU A 136 -5.21 -5.79 -11.62
C LEU A 136 -5.13 -4.64 -12.63
N GLN A 137 -4.37 -4.82 -13.71
CA GLN A 137 -4.29 -3.89 -14.82
C GLN A 137 -5.68 -3.60 -15.39
N ASN A 138 -5.98 -2.33 -15.70
CA ASN A 138 -7.28 -1.83 -16.16
C ASN A 138 -8.43 -1.92 -15.13
N LYS A 139 -8.21 -2.49 -13.94
CA LYS A 139 -9.22 -2.58 -12.87
C LYS A 139 -8.93 -1.64 -11.71
N VAL A 140 -7.66 -1.38 -11.46
CA VAL A 140 -7.19 -0.58 -10.33
C VAL A 140 -6.09 0.35 -10.81
N ARG A 141 -6.16 1.61 -10.37
CA ARG A 141 -5.08 2.56 -10.58
C ARG A 141 -4.18 2.59 -9.35
N PHE A 142 -2.87 2.47 -9.56
CA PHE A 142 -1.91 2.34 -8.47
C PHE A 142 -1.01 3.57 -8.33
N ASN A 143 -0.68 3.92 -7.10
CA ASN A 143 0.46 4.77 -6.77
C ASN A 143 1.54 3.86 -6.16
N LEU A 144 2.71 3.81 -6.78
CA LEU A 144 3.79 2.90 -6.38
C LEU A 144 4.90 3.65 -5.67
N PHE A 145 5.28 3.19 -4.49
CA PHE A 145 6.36 3.70 -3.66
C PHE A 145 7.40 2.61 -3.48
N PHE A 146 8.65 2.92 -3.77
CA PHE A 146 9.75 2.00 -3.50
C PHE A 146 11.03 2.74 -3.14
N THR A 147 11.88 2.02 -2.43
CA THR A 147 13.19 2.51 -2.00
C THR A 147 14.24 1.95 -2.94
N ARG A 148 15.23 2.77 -3.33
CA ARG A 148 16.39 2.28 -4.05
C ARG A 148 17.54 2.14 -3.07
N SER A 149 18.02 0.91 -2.90
CA SER A 149 19.29 0.60 -2.24
C SER A 149 20.48 1.05 -3.08
#